data_AF-A0A381TG66-F1
#
_entry.id   AF-A0A381TG66-F1
#
_cell.length_a   1.000
_cell.length_b   1.000
_cell.length_c   1.000
_cell.angle_alpha   90.00
_cell.angle_beta   90.00
_cell.angle_gamma   90.00
#
_symmetry.space_group_name_H-M   'P 1'
#
loop_
_entity.id
_entity.type
_entity.pdbx_description
1 polymer ?
#
loop_
_entity_poly.entity_id
_entity_poly.type
_entity_poly.pdbx_seq_one_letter_code
_entity_poly.pdbx_strand_id
1 'polypeptide(L)'
;MYGEFVWWQGVVEDRVDPLKLGRCRVRILGYHTNNKERIPTQDLPWAYPSQPITSAAMNGVGTTPMGPVEGTWVFGFFRDGPNAQEPVITGTFGGIPEAEPNPTLGFNDPKGKYPLTTHILEPDTNRLARGSGALPVPDSEGNGPYNGENSPSLIQKRKARQMEVPVGVVGHLWDYDKDKGTIKHTDNTKLYDVAPWNEPNPRYGGVEDSNTTYLESTKRSSQYPLNHVRMSESGHVEEWDDTPTAERMHRYHSTGTFEEIQADGTKITKIVGNEYEITAGYKDVWIKGSVNITIGSKGDADVNKSDCRILYYGDLVQEVYGDYHLNVHGDMRTKISGNEAREVLADRKIVINGEDDLSVHKNQIINIDDNLTYTIGGNLKETVKKNVDENYGNGVPNFPPGNHTTLVYGSSMLSNVTGKYTLTVKDDMKISTTANYNLNVTGNTEIEVEGYQDEIIQGYDNHIVNGYYQMSNALTHQISSGGNYSVTAPRIDLN
;
A
#
# COMPACT_ATOMS: atom_id res chain seq x y z
N MET A 1 -38.99 -65.00 -0.68
CA MET A 1 -40.06 -64.29 0.04
C MET A 1 -39.34 -63.24 0.87
N TYR A 2 -39.63 -61.95 0.68
CA TYR A 2 -38.97 -60.87 1.41
C TYR A 2 -39.07 -61.16 2.92
N GLY A 3 -37.93 -61.17 3.62
CA GLY A 3 -37.89 -61.47 5.06
C GLY A 3 -38.68 -60.43 5.86
N GLU A 4 -39.12 -60.80 7.07
CA GLU A 4 -39.78 -59.86 7.98
C GLU A 4 -38.85 -58.68 8.30
N PHE A 5 -39.36 -57.46 8.19
CA PHE A 5 -38.59 -56.25 8.49
C PHE A 5 -38.44 -56.08 10.00
N VAL A 6 -37.21 -56.21 10.50
CA VAL A 6 -36.87 -56.06 11.91
C VAL A 6 -36.02 -54.80 12.08
N TRP A 7 -36.60 -53.76 12.69
CA TRP A 7 -35.90 -52.53 13.04
C TRP A 7 -35.15 -52.67 14.37
N TRP A 8 -34.15 -51.83 14.58
CA TRP A 8 -33.40 -51.78 15.81
C TRP A 8 -32.85 -50.38 16.10
N GLN A 9 -32.45 -50.18 17.37
CA GLN A 9 -31.70 -49.02 17.83
C GLN A 9 -30.47 -49.49 18.59
N GLY A 10 -29.40 -48.71 18.55
CA GLY A 10 -28.16 -49.06 19.22
C GLY A 10 -27.17 -47.91 19.26
N VAL A 11 -26.00 -48.18 19.83
CA VAL A 11 -24.92 -47.20 19.97
C VAL A 11 -23.68 -47.70 19.24
N VAL A 12 -23.06 -46.81 18.46
CA VAL A 12 -21.77 -47.07 17.80
C VAL A 12 -20.66 -47.13 18.85
N GLU A 13 -19.90 -48.22 18.88
CA GLU A 13 -18.76 -48.37 19.79
C GLU A 13 -17.40 -48.36 19.07
N ASP A 14 -17.39 -48.65 17.77
CA ASP A 14 -16.17 -48.62 16.95
C ASP A 14 -16.54 -48.33 15.48
N ARG A 15 -15.75 -47.46 14.85
CA ARG A 15 -15.92 -46.99 13.46
C ARG A 15 -14.67 -47.21 12.61
N VAL A 16 -13.66 -47.90 13.14
CA VAL A 16 -12.40 -48.17 12.43
C VAL A 16 -12.57 -49.42 11.56
N ASP A 17 -13.34 -49.28 10.48
CA ASP A 17 -13.61 -50.36 9.53
C ASP A 17 -12.35 -50.76 8.74
N PRO A 18 -11.82 -51.99 8.85
CA PRO A 18 -10.66 -52.43 8.10
C PRO A 18 -10.89 -52.45 6.58
N LEU A 19 -12.15 -52.57 6.12
CA LEU A 19 -12.51 -52.55 4.70
C LEU A 19 -12.81 -51.15 4.17
N LYS A 20 -12.86 -50.13 5.05
CA LYS A 20 -13.14 -48.73 4.67
C LYS A 20 -14.47 -48.57 3.90
N LEU A 21 -15.48 -49.38 4.24
CA LEU A 21 -16.83 -49.33 3.66
C LEU A 21 -17.79 -48.42 4.46
N GLY A 22 -17.28 -47.76 5.50
CA GLY A 22 -18.09 -46.95 6.41
C GLY A 22 -18.85 -47.76 7.46
N ARG A 23 -18.52 -49.04 7.63
CA ARG A 23 -19.21 -49.91 8.59
C ARG A 23 -18.86 -49.49 10.02
N CYS A 24 -19.81 -49.67 10.92
CA CYS A 24 -19.62 -49.41 12.35
C CYS A 24 -20.01 -50.64 13.17
N ARG A 25 -19.32 -50.89 14.27
CA ARG A 25 -19.74 -51.86 15.29
C ARG A 25 -20.76 -51.20 16.20
N VAL A 26 -21.97 -51.76 16.19
CA VAL A 26 -23.12 -51.20 16.93
C VAL A 26 -23.53 -52.17 18.02
N ARG A 27 -23.62 -51.68 19.26
CA ARG A 27 -24.27 -52.43 20.34
C ARG A 27 -25.77 -52.19 20.27
N ILE A 28 -26.53 -53.22 19.90
CA ILE A 28 -27.95 -53.14 19.57
C ILE A 28 -28.79 -53.45 20.82
N LEU A 29 -29.73 -52.57 21.14
CA LEU A 29 -30.62 -52.73 22.29
C LEU A 29 -31.50 -53.97 22.12
N GLY A 30 -31.69 -54.72 23.21
CA GLY A 30 -32.43 -55.98 23.24
C GLY A 30 -31.65 -57.20 22.75
N TYR A 31 -30.68 -57.02 21.83
CA TYR A 31 -29.87 -58.11 21.27
C TYR A 31 -28.51 -58.26 21.96
N HIS A 32 -27.87 -57.15 22.32
CA HIS A 32 -26.55 -57.15 22.94
C HIS A 32 -26.63 -56.69 24.41
N THR A 33 -25.90 -57.35 25.30
CA THR A 33 -25.77 -56.96 26.71
C THR A 33 -24.87 -55.74 26.87
N ASN A 34 -25.10 -54.91 27.89
CA ASN A 34 -24.20 -53.81 28.26
C ASN A 34 -22.90 -54.30 28.93
N ASN A 35 -22.80 -55.57 29.32
CA ASN A 35 -21.58 -56.13 29.90
C ASN A 35 -20.54 -56.46 28.80
N LYS A 36 -19.45 -55.68 28.74
CA LYS A 36 -18.36 -55.85 27.76
C LYS A 36 -17.53 -57.12 27.97
N GLU A 37 -17.57 -57.76 29.13
CA GLU A 37 -16.92 -59.07 29.36
C GLU A 37 -17.64 -60.19 28.61
N ARG A 38 -18.96 -60.06 28.41
CA ARG A 38 -19.77 -61.06 27.70
C ARG A 38 -19.74 -60.87 26.19
N ILE A 39 -19.82 -59.62 25.73
CA ILE A 39 -19.70 -59.25 24.32
C ILE A 39 -18.76 -58.05 24.22
N PRO A 40 -17.45 -58.28 24.06
CA PRO A 40 -16.46 -57.24 23.78
C PRO A 40 -16.84 -56.41 22.55
N THR A 41 -16.46 -55.13 22.53
CA THR A 41 -16.74 -54.22 21.39
C THR A 41 -16.26 -54.81 20.07
N GLN A 42 -15.09 -55.46 20.06
CA GLN A 42 -14.50 -56.05 18.86
C GLN A 42 -15.28 -57.25 18.29
N ASP A 43 -16.12 -57.88 19.10
CA ASP A 43 -16.92 -59.05 18.70
C ASP A 43 -18.30 -58.66 18.16
N LEU A 44 -18.65 -57.37 18.22
CA LEU A 44 -19.88 -56.85 17.62
C LEU A 44 -19.84 -56.98 16.08
N PRO A 45 -20.96 -57.34 15.44
CA PRO A 45 -21.05 -57.39 13.99
C PRO A 45 -20.92 -55.99 13.37
N TRP A 46 -20.40 -55.94 12.15
CA TRP A 46 -20.29 -54.71 11.36
C TRP A 46 -21.63 -54.34 10.74
N ALA A 47 -22.18 -53.19 11.11
CA ALA A 47 -23.38 -52.63 10.50
C ALA A 47 -23.04 -51.77 9.29
N TYR A 48 -23.76 -51.95 8.18
CA TYR A 48 -23.55 -51.22 6.93
C TYR A 48 -24.32 -49.90 6.92
N PRO A 49 -23.73 -48.77 6.51
CA PRO A 49 -24.46 -47.52 6.36
C PRO A 49 -25.30 -47.52 5.07
N SER A 50 -26.58 -47.14 5.19
CA SER A 50 -27.42 -46.75 4.07
C SER A 50 -27.18 -45.27 3.77
N GLN A 51 -26.59 -44.98 2.61
CA GLN A 51 -26.29 -43.61 2.20
C GLN A 51 -27.57 -42.89 1.69
N PRO A 52 -27.63 -41.55 1.80
CA PRO A 52 -28.73 -40.78 1.21
C PRO A 52 -28.71 -40.93 -0.32
N ILE A 53 -29.89 -40.80 -0.96
CA ILE A 53 -30.03 -40.95 -2.43
C ILE A 53 -29.22 -39.92 -3.25
N THR A 54 -28.75 -38.85 -2.60
CA THR A 54 -27.85 -37.85 -3.19
C THR A 54 -26.41 -38.34 -3.30
N SER A 55 -26.08 -39.51 -2.74
CA SER A 55 -24.80 -40.20 -2.87
C SER A 55 -24.96 -41.47 -3.71
N ALA A 56 -24.24 -41.55 -4.84
CA ALA A 56 -24.35 -42.68 -5.76
C ALA A 56 -23.70 -43.98 -5.24
N ALA A 57 -22.79 -43.88 -4.27
CA ALA A 57 -22.06 -45.00 -3.66
C ALA A 57 -21.41 -45.95 -4.70
N MET A 58 -20.92 -45.42 -5.82
CA MET A 58 -20.44 -46.20 -6.96
C MET A 58 -19.11 -45.64 -7.49
N ASN A 59 -18.05 -46.47 -7.53
CA ASN A 59 -16.73 -46.14 -8.11
C ASN A 59 -16.15 -44.77 -7.69
N GLY A 60 -16.32 -44.38 -6.42
CA GLY A 60 -15.83 -43.10 -5.89
C GLY A 60 -16.77 -41.91 -6.13
N VAL A 61 -17.91 -42.10 -6.78
CA VAL A 61 -18.96 -41.09 -6.93
C VAL A 61 -19.91 -41.16 -5.75
N GLY A 62 -19.99 -40.09 -4.96
CA GLY A 62 -20.85 -39.99 -3.78
C GLY A 62 -20.20 -39.21 -2.64
N THR A 63 -20.86 -39.23 -1.48
CA THR A 63 -20.32 -38.70 -0.22
C THR A 63 -19.62 -39.81 0.57
N THR A 64 -18.66 -39.43 1.43
CA THR A 64 -18.03 -40.37 2.36
C THR A 64 -19.11 -41.00 3.24
N PRO A 65 -19.19 -42.35 3.36
CA PRO A 65 -20.19 -43.03 4.18
C PRO A 65 -19.82 -43.01 5.68
N MET A 66 -19.41 -41.84 6.18
CA MET A 66 -18.96 -41.62 7.55
C MET A 66 -19.69 -40.41 8.13
N GLY A 67 -20.06 -40.51 9.40
CA GLY A 67 -20.77 -39.47 10.14
C GLY A 67 -20.81 -39.80 11.63
N PRO A 68 -21.28 -40.99 12.03
CA PRO A 68 -21.27 -41.41 13.43
C PRO A 68 -19.86 -41.40 14.05
N VAL A 69 -19.79 -40.92 15.29
CA VAL A 69 -18.65 -41.07 16.20
C VAL A 69 -18.95 -42.16 17.22
N GLU A 70 -17.94 -42.65 17.93
CA GLU A 70 -18.16 -43.54 19.08
C GLU A 70 -19.10 -42.86 20.08
N GLY A 71 -20.12 -43.59 20.58
CA GLY A 71 -21.21 -43.06 21.40
C GLY A 71 -22.43 -42.55 20.62
N THR A 72 -22.39 -42.46 19.29
CA THR A 72 -23.54 -42.03 18.48
C THR A 72 -24.68 -43.07 18.54
N TRP A 73 -25.89 -42.58 18.82
CA TRP A 73 -27.11 -43.37 18.73
C TRP A 73 -27.56 -43.50 17.28
N VAL A 74 -27.86 -44.74 16.88
CA VAL A 74 -28.20 -45.09 15.50
C VAL A 74 -29.50 -45.88 15.43
N PHE A 75 -30.22 -45.66 14.32
CA PHE A 75 -31.41 -46.40 13.93
C PHE A 75 -31.12 -47.22 12.67
N GLY A 76 -31.68 -48.41 12.61
CA GLY A 76 -31.44 -49.32 11.51
C GLY A 76 -32.40 -50.50 11.43
N PHE A 77 -32.09 -51.43 10.54
CA PHE A 77 -32.81 -52.69 10.37
C PHE A 77 -31.86 -53.85 10.06
N PHE A 78 -32.33 -55.08 10.23
CA PHE A 78 -31.60 -56.28 9.79
C PHE A 78 -32.06 -56.68 8.39
N ARG A 79 -31.13 -56.80 7.43
CA ARG A 79 -31.48 -57.18 6.06
C ARG A 79 -31.81 -58.67 5.92
N ASP A 80 -31.45 -59.47 6.91
CA ASP A 80 -31.75 -60.91 7.06
C ASP A 80 -32.93 -61.19 8.01
N GLY A 81 -33.66 -60.15 8.43
CA GLY A 81 -34.87 -60.27 9.24
C GLY A 81 -34.63 -60.80 10.66
N PRO A 82 -35.47 -61.73 11.18
CA PRO A 82 -35.36 -62.23 12.56
C PRO A 82 -34.05 -62.95 12.91
N ASN A 83 -33.24 -63.34 11.92
CA ASN A 83 -31.92 -63.94 12.17
C ASN A 83 -30.93 -62.93 12.78
N ALA A 84 -31.13 -61.63 12.57
CA ALA A 84 -30.41 -60.53 13.21
C ALA A 84 -28.87 -60.56 13.05
N GLN A 85 -28.37 -61.04 11.91
CA GLN A 85 -26.92 -61.17 11.64
C GLN A 85 -26.36 -60.05 10.77
N GLU A 86 -27.18 -59.39 9.96
CA GLU A 86 -26.74 -58.42 8.96
C GLU A 86 -27.35 -57.02 9.20
N PRO A 87 -26.81 -56.25 10.17
CA PRO A 87 -27.34 -54.94 10.52
C PRO A 87 -27.03 -53.86 9.46
N VAL A 88 -27.98 -52.95 9.24
CA VAL A 88 -27.87 -51.76 8.39
C VAL A 88 -28.26 -50.51 9.17
N ILE A 89 -27.40 -49.49 9.20
CA ILE A 89 -27.68 -48.16 9.79
C ILE A 89 -28.37 -47.29 8.74
N THR A 90 -29.49 -46.68 9.07
CA THR A 90 -30.21 -45.74 8.16
C THR A 90 -30.28 -44.31 8.69
N GLY A 91 -30.01 -44.09 9.98
CA GLY A 91 -30.04 -42.77 10.57
C GLY A 91 -29.39 -42.70 11.95
N THR A 92 -29.26 -41.49 12.46
CA THR A 92 -28.72 -41.17 13.79
C THR A 92 -29.74 -40.41 14.62
N PHE A 93 -29.68 -40.55 15.94
CA PHE A 93 -30.46 -39.75 16.87
C PHE A 93 -29.57 -38.81 17.67
N GLY A 94 -30.08 -37.61 17.91
CA GLY A 94 -29.59 -36.72 18.96
C GLY A 94 -30.57 -36.71 20.13
N GLY A 95 -30.09 -36.35 21.31
CA GLY A 95 -30.89 -36.20 22.51
C GLY A 95 -30.35 -35.12 23.42
N ILE A 96 -30.59 -35.29 24.72
CA ILE A 96 -29.98 -34.50 25.78
C ILE A 96 -29.19 -35.50 26.64
N PRO A 97 -27.84 -35.56 26.54
CA PRO A 97 -27.04 -36.41 27.41
C PRO A 97 -27.18 -35.98 28.87
N GLU A 98 -27.69 -36.87 29.73
CA GLU A 98 -27.93 -36.59 31.16
C GLU A 98 -26.69 -36.86 32.03
N ALA A 99 -25.72 -37.64 31.53
CA ALA A 99 -24.52 -38.03 32.24
C ALA A 99 -23.32 -38.16 31.31
N GLU A 100 -22.12 -38.09 31.89
CA GLU A 100 -20.86 -38.38 31.20
C GLU A 100 -20.79 -39.84 30.72
N PRO A 101 -20.01 -40.13 29.67
CA PRO A 101 -19.87 -41.51 29.19
C PRO A 101 -19.26 -42.40 30.27
N ASN A 102 -19.73 -43.64 30.36
CA ASN A 102 -19.10 -44.68 31.17
C ASN A 102 -18.40 -45.71 30.26
N PRO A 103 -17.07 -45.62 30.05
CA PRO A 103 -16.35 -46.49 29.11
C PRO A 103 -16.34 -47.96 29.52
N THR A 104 -16.60 -48.28 30.80
CA THR A 104 -16.63 -49.67 31.29
C THR A 104 -17.89 -50.42 30.85
N LEU A 105 -18.97 -49.69 30.57
CA LEU A 105 -20.25 -50.24 30.13
C LEU A 105 -20.38 -50.15 28.61
N GLY A 106 -21.12 -51.10 28.04
CA GLY A 106 -21.62 -51.02 26.67
C GLY A 106 -22.61 -49.88 26.50
N PHE A 107 -22.97 -49.58 25.25
CA PHE A 107 -23.85 -48.47 24.87
C PHE A 107 -23.27 -47.08 25.20
N ASN A 108 -21.94 -47.00 25.30
CA ASN A 108 -21.18 -45.80 25.58
C ASN A 108 -19.98 -45.75 24.62
N ASP A 109 -19.42 -44.55 24.40
CA ASP A 109 -18.11 -44.42 23.77
C ASP A 109 -17.04 -45.17 24.59
N PRO A 110 -16.40 -46.22 24.04
CA PRO A 110 -15.35 -46.95 24.74
C PRO A 110 -14.11 -46.12 25.08
N LYS A 111 -13.93 -44.95 24.44
CA LYS A 111 -12.84 -44.01 24.70
C LYS A 111 -13.21 -42.93 25.73
N GLY A 112 -14.48 -42.81 26.10
CA GLY A 112 -14.97 -41.81 27.05
C GLY A 112 -14.87 -40.36 26.57
N LYS A 113 -14.76 -40.13 25.25
CA LYS A 113 -14.71 -38.79 24.66
C LYS A 113 -16.10 -38.20 24.47
N TYR A 114 -17.06 -39.01 24.00
CA TYR A 114 -18.42 -38.58 23.71
C TYR A 114 -19.46 -39.23 24.64
N PRO A 115 -20.50 -38.48 25.09
CA PRO A 115 -20.73 -37.05 24.86
C PRO A 115 -19.64 -36.18 25.48
N LEU A 116 -19.41 -34.99 24.92
CA LEU A 116 -18.41 -34.06 25.45
C LEU A 116 -18.85 -33.57 26.83
N THR A 117 -17.95 -33.55 27.80
CA THR A 117 -18.25 -33.10 29.18
C THR A 117 -18.78 -31.67 29.22
N THR A 118 -18.35 -30.82 28.27
CA THR A 118 -18.83 -29.44 28.12
C THR A 118 -20.25 -29.33 27.55
N HIS A 119 -20.85 -30.44 27.13
CA HIS A 119 -22.16 -30.53 26.46
C HIS A 119 -23.15 -31.46 27.19
N ILE A 120 -22.93 -31.74 28.48
CA ILE A 120 -23.86 -32.49 29.33
C ILE A 120 -25.03 -31.59 29.74
N LEU A 121 -26.24 -32.17 29.85
CA LEU A 121 -27.50 -31.49 30.14
C LEU A 121 -27.90 -30.42 29.12
N GLU A 122 -27.40 -30.51 27.89
CA GLU A 122 -27.84 -29.68 26.77
C GLU A 122 -28.18 -30.51 25.53
N PRO A 123 -29.04 -30.03 24.61
CA PRO A 123 -29.32 -30.74 23.38
C PRO A 123 -28.08 -30.95 22.52
N ASP A 124 -27.92 -32.16 21.95
CA ASP A 124 -26.85 -32.51 21.01
C ASP A 124 -26.86 -31.65 19.73
N THR A 125 -27.98 -30.99 19.42
CA THR A 125 -28.07 -29.98 18.36
C THR A 125 -27.01 -28.90 18.55
N ASN A 126 -26.22 -28.65 17.51
CA ASN A 126 -25.11 -27.69 17.55
C ASN A 126 -25.55 -26.32 18.11
N ARG A 127 -24.77 -25.76 19.04
CA ARG A 127 -25.10 -24.49 19.70
C ARG A 127 -25.41 -23.35 18.74
N LEU A 128 -24.73 -23.30 17.59
CA LEU A 128 -24.96 -22.29 16.54
C LEU A 128 -26.40 -22.33 16.02
N ALA A 129 -26.97 -23.53 15.84
CA ALA A 129 -28.34 -23.72 15.31
C ALA A 129 -29.44 -23.40 16.34
N ARG A 130 -29.10 -23.34 17.64
CA ARG A 130 -30.07 -23.21 18.73
C ARG A 130 -30.48 -21.78 19.08
N GLY A 131 -29.91 -20.76 18.42
CA GLY A 131 -29.89 -19.36 18.86
C GLY A 131 -31.20 -18.78 19.43
N SER A 132 -31.09 -17.72 20.24
CA SER A 132 -32.20 -17.20 21.06
C SER A 132 -33.13 -16.21 20.36
N GLY A 133 -32.76 -15.66 19.19
CA GLY A 133 -33.49 -14.56 18.54
C GLY A 133 -33.44 -13.23 19.30
N ALA A 134 -32.70 -13.14 20.41
CA ALA A 134 -32.60 -11.94 21.25
C ALA A 134 -31.30 -11.17 20.98
N LEU A 135 -31.37 -9.84 21.06
CA LEU A 135 -30.24 -8.92 21.08
C LEU A 135 -30.30 -8.06 22.37
N PRO A 136 -29.16 -7.60 22.92
CA PRO A 136 -27.80 -7.99 22.53
C PRO A 136 -27.56 -9.48 22.83
N VAL A 137 -26.65 -10.11 22.10
CA VAL A 137 -26.31 -11.50 22.43
C VAL A 137 -25.48 -11.54 23.73
N PRO A 138 -25.64 -12.58 24.57
CA PRO A 138 -24.83 -12.73 25.78
C PRO A 138 -23.34 -12.67 25.47
N ASP A 139 -22.55 -12.13 26.40
CA ASP A 139 -21.11 -12.03 26.27
C ASP A 139 -20.42 -13.41 26.16
N SER A 140 -19.19 -13.41 25.66
CA SER A 140 -18.37 -14.62 25.54
C SER A 140 -17.98 -15.23 26.90
N GLU A 141 -18.23 -14.54 28.01
CA GLU A 141 -17.88 -14.96 29.38
C GLU A 141 -18.94 -15.90 29.99
N GLY A 142 -20.04 -16.16 29.28
CA GLY A 142 -20.98 -17.24 29.64
C GLY A 142 -22.07 -16.81 30.62
N ASN A 143 -22.34 -15.50 30.76
CA ASN A 143 -23.49 -15.01 31.51
C ASN A 143 -24.78 -15.17 30.68
N GLY A 144 -25.23 -16.42 30.48
CA GLY A 144 -26.45 -16.71 29.73
C GLY A 144 -26.60 -18.19 29.35
N PRO A 145 -27.75 -18.60 28.80
CA PRO A 145 -27.94 -19.96 28.29
C PRO A 145 -26.94 -20.24 27.16
N TYR A 146 -26.27 -21.41 27.20
CA TYR A 146 -25.33 -21.85 26.18
C TYR A 146 -25.97 -21.78 24.79
N ASN A 147 -25.56 -20.80 23.99
CA ASN A 147 -26.12 -20.54 22.67
C ASN A 147 -24.99 -20.51 21.62
N GLY A 148 -25.33 -20.07 20.40
CA GLY A 148 -24.37 -20.00 19.31
C GLY A 148 -23.12 -19.20 19.65
N GLU A 149 -23.21 -18.16 20.47
CA GLU A 149 -22.10 -17.27 20.82
C GLU A 149 -20.97 -17.93 21.59
N ASN A 150 -21.23 -19.06 22.27
CA ASN A 150 -20.22 -19.84 22.98
C ASN A 150 -19.60 -20.94 22.10
N SER A 151 -19.87 -20.95 20.80
CA SER A 151 -19.23 -21.89 19.88
C SER A 151 -17.72 -21.61 19.75
N PRO A 152 -16.87 -22.65 19.66
CA PRO A 152 -15.42 -22.47 19.52
C PRO A 152 -15.03 -21.59 18.32
N SER A 153 -15.76 -21.70 17.21
CA SER A 153 -15.50 -20.91 15.99
C SER A 153 -15.70 -19.42 16.22
N LEU A 154 -16.77 -19.00 16.89
CA LEU A 154 -17.03 -17.58 17.16
C LEU A 154 -16.10 -17.00 18.21
N ILE A 155 -15.77 -17.76 19.26
CA ILE A 155 -14.78 -17.35 20.27
C ILE A 155 -13.44 -17.03 19.58
N GLN A 156 -13.02 -17.90 18.66
CA GLN A 156 -11.78 -17.68 17.91
C GLN A 156 -11.88 -16.49 16.95
N LYS A 157 -13.00 -16.32 16.22
CA LYS A 157 -13.22 -15.17 15.32
C LYS A 157 -13.10 -13.84 16.08
N ARG A 158 -13.73 -13.72 17.25
CA ARG A 158 -13.65 -12.50 18.08
C ARG A 158 -12.22 -12.23 18.54
N LYS A 159 -11.54 -13.26 19.03
CA LYS A 159 -10.15 -13.14 19.52
C LYS A 159 -9.16 -12.74 18.41
N ALA A 160 -9.41 -13.18 17.17
CA ALA A 160 -8.55 -12.93 16.01
C ALA A 160 -9.00 -11.75 15.13
N ARG A 161 -10.01 -11.00 15.58
CA ARG A 161 -10.54 -9.82 14.88
C ARG A 161 -9.42 -8.79 14.72
N GLN A 162 -9.27 -8.26 13.50
CA GLN A 162 -8.30 -7.22 13.25
C GLN A 162 -8.87 -5.85 13.64
N MET A 163 -8.17 -5.12 14.50
CA MET A 163 -8.56 -3.81 15.00
C MET A 163 -7.51 -2.76 14.67
N GLU A 164 -7.94 -1.51 14.56
CA GLU A 164 -7.11 -0.33 14.31
C GLU A 164 -6.13 -0.49 13.13
N VAL A 165 -6.59 -1.12 12.03
CA VAL A 165 -5.76 -1.28 10.83
C VAL A 165 -5.44 0.11 10.27
N PRO A 166 -4.16 0.47 10.15
CA PRO A 166 -3.78 1.80 9.66
C PRO A 166 -4.13 1.93 8.18
N VAL A 167 -4.43 3.17 7.78
CA VAL A 167 -4.63 3.59 6.39
C VAL A 167 -3.46 4.47 5.94
N GLY A 168 -3.21 4.53 4.63
CA GLY A 168 -2.25 5.47 4.08
C GLY A 168 -2.73 6.92 4.22
N VAL A 169 -1.81 7.84 4.50
CA VAL A 169 -2.10 9.28 4.64
C VAL A 169 -1.24 10.12 3.72
N VAL A 170 -1.78 11.25 3.27
CA VAL A 170 -1.06 12.21 2.43
C VAL A 170 -0.01 12.96 3.26
N GLY A 171 1.15 13.24 2.65
CA GLY A 171 2.21 14.01 3.30
C GLY A 171 1.88 15.51 3.39
N HIS A 172 2.18 16.13 4.54
CA HIS A 172 2.04 17.58 4.73
C HIS A 172 3.17 18.34 4.04
N LEU A 173 2.83 19.12 3.01
CA LEU A 173 3.77 19.99 2.29
C LEU A 173 3.71 21.46 2.75
N TRP A 174 2.81 21.79 3.68
CA TRP A 174 2.67 23.11 4.31
C TRP A 174 2.64 22.98 5.83
N ASP A 175 3.44 23.79 6.51
CA ASP A 175 3.41 23.98 7.96
C ASP A 175 2.47 25.17 8.24
N TYR A 176 1.25 24.85 8.68
CA TYR A 176 0.21 25.85 8.95
C TYR A 176 0.52 26.69 10.19
N ASP A 177 1.25 26.15 11.17
CA ASP A 177 1.61 26.88 12.39
C ASP A 177 2.63 27.98 12.08
N LYS A 178 3.53 27.72 11.14
CA LYS A 178 4.56 28.67 10.70
C LYS A 178 4.19 29.44 9.43
N ASP A 179 2.97 29.24 8.94
CA ASP A 179 2.44 29.75 7.66
C ASP A 179 3.48 29.68 6.52
N LYS A 180 4.11 28.51 6.36
CA LYS A 180 5.18 28.32 5.37
C LYS A 180 5.20 26.90 4.81
N GLY A 181 5.65 26.77 3.57
CA GLY A 181 5.89 25.46 2.97
C GLY A 181 5.93 25.49 1.44
N THR A 182 5.77 24.32 0.85
CA THR A 182 5.76 24.12 -0.60
C THR A 182 4.39 24.45 -1.16
N ILE A 183 3.33 23.77 -0.71
CA ILE A 183 1.96 24.00 -1.19
C ILE A 183 0.94 23.61 -0.12
N LYS A 184 -0.14 24.39 0.02
CA LYS A 184 -1.24 24.13 0.96
C LYS A 184 -2.02 22.86 0.56
N HIS A 185 -2.79 22.32 1.49
CA HIS A 185 -3.64 21.14 1.24
C HIS A 185 -4.65 21.39 0.13
N THR A 186 -5.04 20.30 -0.52
CA THR A 186 -6.18 20.25 -1.44
C THR A 186 -7.50 20.26 -0.65
N ASP A 187 -8.62 20.43 -1.34
CA ASP A 187 -9.95 20.53 -0.71
C ASP A 187 -10.40 19.22 -0.04
N ASN A 188 -9.80 18.08 -0.40
CA ASN A 188 -10.11 16.78 0.20
C ASN A 188 -9.29 16.54 1.48
N THR A 189 -9.64 17.28 2.54
CA THR A 189 -8.91 17.28 3.82
C THR A 189 -8.89 15.92 4.52
N LYS A 190 -9.87 15.03 4.27
CA LYS A 190 -9.95 13.71 4.92
C LYS A 190 -8.79 12.77 4.59
N LEU A 191 -8.07 13.01 3.49
CA LEU A 191 -6.90 12.21 3.10
C LEU A 191 -5.67 12.46 3.99
N TYR A 192 -5.70 13.52 4.80
CA TYR A 192 -4.65 13.86 5.75
C TYR A 192 -4.95 13.30 7.16
N ASP A 193 -6.18 12.85 7.41
CA ASP A 193 -6.59 12.33 8.71
C ASP A 193 -6.19 10.85 8.85
N VAL A 194 -5.65 10.49 10.02
CA VAL A 194 -5.41 9.08 10.36
C VAL A 194 -6.74 8.47 10.81
N ALA A 195 -7.38 7.71 9.92
CA ALA A 195 -8.66 7.04 10.17
C ALA A 195 -8.52 5.52 10.01
N PRO A 196 -8.03 4.80 11.03
CA PRO A 196 -7.90 3.35 10.96
C PRO A 196 -9.27 2.66 10.88
N TRP A 197 -9.30 1.42 10.42
CA TRP A 197 -10.53 0.64 10.30
C TRP A 197 -10.43 -0.69 11.05
N ASN A 198 -11.59 -1.23 11.42
CA ASN A 198 -11.72 -2.50 12.11
C ASN A 198 -12.40 -3.52 11.21
N GLU A 199 -11.99 -4.78 11.30
CA GLU A 199 -12.73 -5.91 10.73
C GLU A 199 -14.18 -5.91 11.26
N PRO A 200 -15.21 -6.21 10.45
CA PRO A 200 -16.58 -6.28 10.93
C PRO A 200 -16.78 -7.28 12.09
N ASN A 201 -17.73 -7.03 12.99
CA ASN A 201 -18.07 -7.98 14.05
C ASN A 201 -18.58 -9.30 13.45
N PRO A 202 -18.21 -10.47 14.02
CA PRO A 202 -18.73 -11.76 13.60
C PRO A 202 -20.27 -11.81 13.64
N ARG A 203 -20.89 -12.50 12.68
CA ARG A 203 -22.35 -12.73 12.49
C ARG A 203 -23.20 -11.51 12.18
N TYR A 204 -23.12 -10.48 13.02
CA TYR A 204 -24.09 -9.38 13.04
C TYR A 204 -23.52 -8.05 12.55
N GLY A 205 -22.24 -8.04 12.17
CA GLY A 205 -21.60 -6.92 11.48
C GLY A 205 -21.44 -5.63 12.26
N GLY A 206 -21.13 -4.57 11.52
CA GLY A 206 -20.68 -3.29 12.07
C GLY A 206 -19.19 -3.33 12.38
N VAL A 207 -18.53 -2.17 12.30
CA VAL A 207 -17.08 -2.03 12.48
C VAL A 207 -16.71 -1.43 13.84
N GLU A 208 -17.71 -1.07 14.65
CA GLU A 208 -17.48 -0.55 16.00
C GLU A 208 -16.74 -1.58 16.87
N ASP A 209 -15.88 -1.09 17.76
CA ASP A 209 -15.27 -1.92 18.80
C ASP A 209 -16.26 -2.10 19.96
N SER A 210 -17.29 -2.91 19.72
CA SER A 210 -18.35 -3.15 20.67
C SER A 210 -18.88 -4.57 20.55
N ASN A 211 -19.06 -5.22 21.71
CA ASN A 211 -19.64 -6.55 21.78
C ASN A 211 -21.17 -6.55 21.72
N THR A 212 -21.80 -5.37 21.73
CA THR A 212 -23.26 -5.19 21.79
C THR A 212 -23.83 -4.33 20.67
N THR A 213 -22.96 -3.71 19.85
CA THR A 213 -23.35 -2.87 18.72
C THR A 213 -23.16 -3.63 17.42
N TYR A 214 -24.24 -3.78 16.66
CA TYR A 214 -24.30 -4.53 15.41
C TYR A 214 -24.75 -3.63 14.26
N LEU A 215 -24.90 -4.19 13.05
CA LEU A 215 -25.54 -3.47 11.93
C LEU A 215 -26.94 -3.00 12.31
N GLU A 216 -27.31 -1.80 11.89
CA GLU A 216 -28.66 -1.27 12.12
C GLU A 216 -29.74 -2.16 11.51
N SER A 217 -29.44 -2.81 10.39
CA SER A 217 -30.33 -3.78 9.74
C SER A 217 -30.60 -5.02 10.61
N THR A 218 -29.69 -5.39 11.51
CA THR A 218 -29.82 -6.58 12.35
C THR A 218 -30.75 -6.32 13.53
N LYS A 219 -31.91 -6.97 13.53
CA LYS A 219 -32.97 -6.78 14.55
C LYS A 219 -33.09 -7.94 15.53
N ARG A 220 -32.46 -9.07 15.24
CA ARG A 220 -32.42 -10.26 16.10
C ARG A 220 -31.13 -11.04 15.90
N SER A 221 -30.78 -11.88 16.86
CA SER A 221 -29.76 -12.91 16.66
C SER A 221 -30.34 -14.11 15.93
N SER A 222 -29.49 -15.07 15.56
CA SER A 222 -29.91 -16.35 15.00
C SER A 222 -30.98 -17.02 15.85
N GLN A 223 -31.94 -17.67 15.20
CA GLN A 223 -33.09 -18.27 15.86
C GLN A 223 -33.35 -19.67 15.33
N TYR A 224 -33.49 -20.63 16.24
CA TYR A 224 -34.00 -21.96 15.88
C TYR A 224 -35.46 -21.85 15.38
N PRO A 225 -35.90 -22.57 14.32
CA PRO A 225 -35.18 -23.60 13.56
C PRO A 225 -34.51 -23.09 12.26
N LEU A 226 -34.30 -21.78 12.12
CA LEU A 226 -33.95 -21.14 10.85
C LEU A 226 -32.45 -21.20 10.54
N ASN A 227 -31.62 -21.49 11.53
CA ASN A 227 -30.18 -21.60 11.34
C ASN A 227 -29.76 -23.06 11.08
N HIS A 228 -29.30 -23.33 9.87
CA HIS A 228 -28.88 -24.65 9.41
C HIS A 228 -27.37 -24.78 9.49
N VAL A 229 -26.89 -25.60 10.45
CA VAL A 229 -25.47 -25.73 10.76
C VAL A 229 -24.98 -27.15 10.53
N ARG A 230 -23.85 -27.26 9.84
CA ARG A 230 -23.06 -28.49 9.74
C ARG A 230 -21.71 -28.28 10.41
N MET A 231 -21.39 -29.12 11.38
CA MET A 231 -20.08 -29.12 12.05
C MET A 231 -19.44 -30.50 11.98
N SER A 232 -18.19 -30.56 11.54
CA SER A 232 -17.38 -31.78 11.58
C SER A 232 -16.76 -32.02 12.96
N GLU A 233 -16.31 -33.25 13.23
CA GLU A 233 -15.70 -33.64 14.51
C GLU A 233 -14.49 -32.76 14.91
N SER A 234 -13.71 -32.30 13.93
CA SER A 234 -12.53 -31.45 14.13
C SER A 234 -12.85 -29.96 14.27
N GLY A 235 -14.10 -29.56 14.07
CA GLY A 235 -14.56 -28.18 14.22
C GLY A 235 -14.61 -27.34 12.95
N HIS A 236 -14.56 -27.94 11.74
CA HIS A 236 -15.00 -27.23 10.53
C HIS A 236 -16.50 -26.95 10.61
N VAL A 237 -16.91 -25.74 10.24
CA VAL A 237 -18.31 -25.30 10.31
C VAL A 237 -18.75 -24.78 8.94
N GLU A 238 -19.95 -25.17 8.55
CA GLU A 238 -20.74 -24.55 7.49
C GLU A 238 -22.10 -24.18 8.04
N GLU A 239 -22.60 -23.02 7.65
CA GLU A 239 -23.79 -22.43 8.25
C GLU A 239 -24.56 -21.60 7.22
N TRP A 240 -25.86 -21.87 7.14
CA TRP A 240 -26.86 -21.13 6.39
C TRP A 240 -27.93 -20.68 7.37
N ASP A 241 -27.97 -19.39 7.68
CA ASP A 241 -28.92 -18.82 8.60
C ASP A 241 -30.03 -18.10 7.84
N ASP A 242 -31.26 -18.60 7.95
CA ASP A 242 -32.46 -18.01 7.37
C ASP A 242 -33.22 -17.11 8.37
N THR A 243 -32.60 -16.78 9.52
CA THR A 243 -33.24 -15.92 10.52
C THR A 243 -33.42 -14.51 9.96
N PRO A 244 -34.66 -13.97 9.90
CA PRO A 244 -34.91 -12.65 9.34
C PRO A 244 -34.06 -11.57 10.00
N THR A 245 -33.41 -10.72 9.21
CA THR A 245 -32.47 -9.65 9.61
C THR A 245 -31.10 -10.11 10.12
N ALA A 246 -30.87 -11.42 10.22
CA ALA A 246 -29.60 -12.03 10.62
C ALA A 246 -29.17 -13.11 9.62
N GLU A 247 -29.64 -13.00 8.39
CA GLU A 247 -29.35 -13.94 7.32
C GLU A 247 -27.83 -14.00 7.11
N ARG A 248 -27.27 -15.20 7.00
CA ARG A 248 -25.84 -15.35 6.70
C ARG A 248 -25.50 -16.64 6.00
N MET A 249 -24.38 -16.59 5.28
CA MET A 249 -23.63 -17.77 4.88
C MET A 249 -22.27 -17.73 5.54
N HIS A 250 -21.83 -18.84 6.11
CA HIS A 250 -20.55 -18.90 6.80
C HIS A 250 -19.87 -20.26 6.60
N ARG A 251 -18.58 -20.22 6.25
CA ARG A 251 -17.73 -21.39 6.08
C ARG A 251 -16.42 -21.16 6.82
N TYR A 252 -16.09 -22.06 7.74
CA TYR A 252 -15.02 -21.88 8.71
C TYR A 252 -14.14 -23.12 8.83
N HIS A 253 -12.84 -22.91 8.79
CA HIS A 253 -11.83 -23.91 9.10
C HIS A 253 -11.43 -23.82 10.58
N SER A 254 -11.23 -24.96 11.26
CA SER A 254 -10.94 -25.05 12.70
C SER A 254 -9.70 -24.29 13.20
N THR A 255 -8.86 -23.81 12.28
CA THR A 255 -7.68 -22.97 12.57
C THR A 255 -7.99 -21.47 12.55
N GLY A 256 -9.20 -21.05 12.18
CA GLY A 256 -9.64 -19.65 12.20
C GLY A 256 -9.78 -18.98 10.83
N THR A 257 -9.44 -19.65 9.73
CA THR A 257 -9.70 -19.13 8.37
C THR A 257 -11.19 -19.27 8.04
N PHE A 258 -11.81 -18.22 7.50
CA PHE A 258 -13.24 -18.25 7.20
C PHE A 258 -13.66 -17.34 6.04
N GLU A 259 -14.82 -17.68 5.47
CA GLU A 259 -15.62 -16.81 4.63
C GLU A 259 -16.98 -16.58 5.31
N GLU A 260 -17.41 -15.32 5.43
CA GLU A 260 -18.71 -14.93 5.98
C GLU A 260 -19.37 -13.89 5.08
N ILE A 261 -20.64 -14.10 4.77
CA ILE A 261 -21.52 -13.11 4.12
C ILE A 261 -22.63 -12.81 5.11
N GLN A 262 -22.69 -11.55 5.56
CA GLN A 262 -23.63 -11.07 6.57
C GLN A 262 -24.96 -10.60 5.94
N ALA A 263 -25.93 -10.24 6.78
CA ALA A 263 -27.30 -9.94 6.35
C ALA A 263 -27.41 -8.74 5.39
N ASP A 264 -26.48 -7.79 5.47
CA ASP A 264 -26.40 -6.63 4.56
C ASP A 264 -25.60 -6.93 3.27
N GLY A 265 -25.13 -8.16 3.10
CA GLY A 265 -24.27 -8.58 2.00
C GLY A 265 -22.78 -8.31 2.21
N THR A 266 -22.37 -7.78 3.36
CA THR A 266 -20.96 -7.60 3.70
C THR A 266 -20.25 -8.95 3.67
N LYS A 267 -19.24 -9.07 2.80
CA LYS A 267 -18.40 -10.25 2.68
C LYS A 267 -17.08 -10.06 3.42
N ILE A 268 -16.71 -11.03 4.25
CA ILE A 268 -15.43 -11.13 4.93
C ILE A 268 -14.75 -12.41 4.46
N THR A 269 -13.49 -12.29 4.02
CA THR A 269 -12.60 -13.43 3.78
C THR A 269 -11.38 -13.24 4.67
N LYS A 270 -11.21 -14.10 5.67
CA LYS A 270 -10.10 -14.04 6.63
C LYS A 270 -9.22 -15.25 6.45
N ILE A 271 -7.93 -15.02 6.21
CA ILE A 271 -6.92 -16.06 6.05
C ILE A 271 -5.96 -15.96 7.23
N VAL A 272 -5.84 -17.05 8.01
CA VAL A 272 -4.89 -17.13 9.14
C VAL A 272 -3.50 -17.61 8.68
N GLY A 273 -3.46 -18.44 7.63
CA GLY A 273 -2.23 -18.90 7.02
C GLY A 273 -1.78 -18.00 5.87
N ASN A 274 -1.18 -18.60 4.85
CA ASN A 274 -0.83 -17.92 3.61
C ASN A 274 -1.98 -18.00 2.60
N GLU A 275 -2.24 -16.92 1.88
CA GLU A 275 -3.16 -16.89 0.74
C GLU A 275 -2.36 -16.93 -0.58
N TYR A 276 -2.83 -17.74 -1.52
CA TYR A 276 -2.34 -17.75 -2.90
C TYR A 276 -3.52 -17.43 -3.82
N GLU A 277 -3.51 -16.24 -4.43
CA GLU A 277 -4.49 -15.89 -5.45
C GLU A 277 -3.90 -16.15 -6.84
N ILE A 278 -4.47 -17.13 -7.56
CA ILE A 278 -3.96 -17.56 -8.86
C ILE A 278 -5.10 -17.55 -9.86
N THR A 279 -5.03 -16.62 -10.82
CA THR A 279 -5.95 -16.56 -11.96
C THR A 279 -5.18 -16.87 -13.24
N ALA A 280 -5.45 -18.02 -13.85
CA ALA A 280 -4.79 -18.43 -15.10
C ALA A 280 -5.38 -17.75 -16.35
N GLY A 281 -6.61 -17.25 -16.25
CA GLY A 281 -7.25 -16.44 -17.28
C GLY A 281 -7.15 -14.94 -17.00
N TYR A 282 -8.08 -14.18 -17.56
CA TYR A 282 -8.23 -12.76 -17.24
C TYR A 282 -8.88 -12.56 -15.87
N LYS A 283 -8.55 -11.43 -15.23
CA LYS A 283 -9.17 -10.97 -13.98
C LYS A 283 -9.49 -9.49 -14.11
N ASP A 284 -10.77 -9.18 -14.32
CA ASP A 284 -11.27 -7.80 -14.20
C ASP A 284 -11.66 -7.54 -12.74
N VAL A 285 -11.22 -6.40 -12.20
CA VAL A 285 -11.51 -5.99 -10.83
C VAL A 285 -12.20 -4.62 -10.88
N TRP A 286 -13.47 -4.58 -10.46
CA TRP A 286 -14.26 -3.34 -10.39
C TRP A 286 -14.69 -3.06 -8.96
N ILE A 287 -14.33 -1.88 -8.46
CA ILE A 287 -14.68 -1.44 -7.12
C ILE A 287 -15.31 -0.05 -7.24
N LYS A 288 -16.62 0.03 -6.99
CA LYS A 288 -17.38 1.29 -7.06
C LYS A 288 -17.09 2.21 -5.85
N GLY A 289 -16.84 1.60 -4.69
CA GLY A 289 -16.53 2.31 -3.45
C GLY A 289 -15.04 2.65 -3.33
N SER A 290 -14.63 3.05 -2.13
CA SER A 290 -13.23 3.30 -1.79
C SER A 290 -12.47 2.00 -1.52
N VAL A 291 -11.14 2.04 -1.71
CA VAL A 291 -10.24 0.91 -1.44
C VAL A 291 -9.12 1.37 -0.53
N ASN A 292 -8.90 0.63 0.56
CA ASN A 292 -7.73 0.78 1.42
C ASN A 292 -6.90 -0.51 1.31
N ILE A 293 -5.60 -0.38 1.04
CA ILE A 293 -4.66 -1.50 0.97
C ILE A 293 -3.56 -1.26 2.01
N THR A 294 -3.45 -2.16 2.97
CA THR A 294 -2.45 -2.10 4.04
C THR A 294 -1.58 -3.36 3.98
N ILE A 295 -0.26 -3.18 3.95
CA ILE A 295 0.73 -4.27 3.87
C ILE A 295 1.65 -4.12 5.08
N GLY A 296 1.70 -5.15 5.93
CA GLY A 296 2.33 -5.09 7.25
C GLY A 296 1.35 -4.66 8.35
N SER A 297 1.89 -4.27 9.50
CA SER A 297 1.11 -3.84 10.67
C SER A 297 1.64 -2.53 11.26
N LYS A 298 0.88 -1.93 12.17
CA LYS A 298 1.25 -0.67 12.83
C LYS A 298 2.44 -0.87 13.78
N GLY A 299 3.39 0.07 13.75
CA GLY A 299 4.51 0.19 14.69
C GLY A 299 5.88 -0.08 14.04
N ASP A 300 6.94 0.47 14.63
CA ASP A 300 8.25 0.55 13.96
C ASP A 300 9.12 -0.72 14.04
N ALA A 301 8.68 -1.71 14.81
CA ALA A 301 9.40 -2.97 14.95
C ALA A 301 9.49 -3.70 13.60
N ASP A 302 10.63 -4.32 13.29
CA ASP A 302 10.82 -5.00 12.00
C ASP A 302 9.79 -6.10 11.73
N VAL A 303 9.23 -6.71 12.79
CA VAL A 303 8.12 -7.68 12.70
C VAL A 303 6.83 -7.11 12.11
N ASN A 304 6.69 -5.78 12.12
CA ASN A 304 5.53 -5.08 11.58
C ASN A 304 5.75 -4.60 10.14
N LYS A 305 7.00 -4.60 9.66
CA LYS A 305 7.34 -4.17 8.30
C LYS A 305 7.08 -5.32 7.32
N SER A 306 6.67 -4.98 6.10
CA SER A 306 6.44 -5.95 5.04
C SER A 306 6.69 -5.31 3.68
N ASP A 307 7.13 -6.12 2.72
CA ASP A 307 7.47 -5.67 1.37
C ASP A 307 6.29 -5.86 0.42
N CYS A 308 6.13 -4.94 -0.53
CA CYS A 308 5.28 -5.12 -1.71
C CYS A 308 6.14 -5.09 -2.97
N ARG A 309 6.00 -6.09 -3.84
CA ARG A 309 6.68 -6.16 -5.14
C ARG A 309 5.66 -6.39 -6.22
N ILE A 310 5.60 -5.48 -7.19
CA ILE A 310 4.68 -5.56 -8.31
C ILE A 310 5.49 -5.58 -9.60
N LEU A 311 5.30 -6.63 -10.40
CA LEU A 311 5.98 -6.81 -11.68
C LEU A 311 4.95 -6.83 -12.80
N TYR A 312 5.10 -5.90 -13.73
CA TYR A 312 4.35 -5.85 -14.97
C TYR A 312 5.29 -6.25 -16.10
N TYR A 313 4.96 -7.31 -16.83
CA TYR A 313 5.72 -7.73 -18.01
C TYR A 313 5.34 -6.95 -19.28
N GLY A 314 4.13 -6.39 -19.31
CA GLY A 314 3.67 -5.47 -20.34
C GLY A 314 3.70 -4.02 -19.85
N ASP A 315 2.93 -3.18 -20.53
CA ASP A 315 2.81 -1.76 -20.20
C ASP A 315 1.92 -1.53 -18.96
N LEU A 316 2.24 -0.51 -18.17
CA LEU A 316 1.40 -0.01 -17.09
C LEU A 316 0.84 1.36 -17.47
N VAL A 317 -0.48 1.46 -17.52
CA VAL A 317 -1.20 2.73 -17.65
C VAL A 317 -1.89 3.03 -16.33
N GLN A 318 -1.60 4.19 -15.74
CA GLN A 318 -2.22 4.67 -14.52
C GLN A 318 -2.84 6.04 -14.77
N GLU A 319 -4.17 6.10 -14.76
CA GLU A 319 -4.93 7.35 -14.92
C GLU A 319 -5.62 7.69 -13.60
N VAL A 320 -5.48 8.94 -13.18
CA VAL A 320 -6.07 9.46 -11.94
C VAL A 320 -6.76 10.77 -12.26
N TYR A 321 -8.09 10.79 -12.13
CA TYR A 321 -8.89 11.99 -12.37
C TYR A 321 -8.78 13.03 -11.24
N GLY A 322 -8.51 12.58 -10.02
CA GLY A 322 -8.25 13.45 -8.87
C GLY A 322 -6.76 13.71 -8.66
N ASP A 323 -6.38 14.10 -7.44
CA ASP A 323 -4.99 14.36 -7.09
C ASP A 323 -4.18 13.06 -6.92
N TYR A 324 -2.96 13.04 -7.47
CA TYR A 324 -2.01 11.93 -7.27
C TYR A 324 -1.02 12.27 -6.15
N HIS A 325 -1.24 11.68 -4.98
CA HIS A 325 -0.34 11.84 -3.83
C HIS A 325 0.62 10.65 -3.71
N LEU A 326 1.92 10.95 -3.63
CA LEU A 326 2.97 9.97 -3.33
C LEU A 326 3.79 10.47 -2.13
N ASN A 327 3.59 9.85 -0.97
CA ASN A 327 4.31 10.16 0.26
C ASN A 327 5.27 9.00 0.60
N VAL A 328 6.57 9.25 0.46
CA VAL A 328 7.62 8.25 0.72
C VAL A 328 8.43 8.71 1.92
N HIS A 329 8.36 7.97 3.03
CA HIS A 329 9.08 8.31 4.26
C HIS A 329 10.58 8.00 4.20
N GLY A 330 10.99 7.07 3.33
CA GLY A 330 12.39 6.76 3.03
C GLY A 330 12.82 7.33 1.67
N ASP A 331 13.71 6.63 0.98
CA ASP A 331 14.18 7.02 -0.35
C ASP A 331 13.15 6.70 -1.45
N MET A 332 13.02 7.61 -2.43
CA MET A 332 12.41 7.30 -3.73
C MET A 332 13.52 7.14 -4.77
N ARG A 333 13.55 6.00 -5.48
CA ARG A 333 14.55 5.72 -6.53
C ARG A 333 13.84 5.34 -7.82
N THR A 334 14.14 6.07 -8.89
CA THR A 334 13.55 5.86 -10.21
C THR A 334 14.66 5.56 -11.22
N LYS A 335 14.48 4.51 -12.02
CA LYS A 335 15.38 4.19 -13.13
C LYS A 335 14.56 3.98 -14.40
N ILE A 336 14.81 4.82 -15.39
CA ILE A 336 14.16 4.76 -16.70
C ILE A 336 15.25 4.47 -17.72
N SER A 337 15.12 3.34 -18.42
CA SER A 337 16.09 2.97 -19.47
C SER A 337 15.78 3.65 -20.81
N GLY A 338 14.52 4.02 -21.02
CA GLY A 338 14.05 4.80 -22.16
C GLY A 338 14.04 6.30 -21.85
N ASN A 339 12.99 6.98 -22.27
CA ASN A 339 12.82 8.42 -22.08
C ASN A 339 11.89 8.72 -20.89
N GLU A 340 12.16 9.82 -20.19
CA GLU A 340 11.20 10.44 -19.28
C GLU A 340 10.61 11.69 -19.96
N ALA A 341 9.30 11.69 -20.18
CA ALA A 341 8.57 12.83 -20.71
C ALA A 341 7.56 13.31 -19.66
N ARG A 342 7.52 14.62 -19.42
CA ARG A 342 6.61 15.23 -18.44
C ARG A 342 6.06 16.53 -19.00
N GLU A 343 4.74 16.66 -18.99
CA GLU A 343 4.02 17.89 -19.28
C GLU A 343 3.28 18.33 -18.01
N VAL A 344 3.39 19.61 -17.68
CA VAL A 344 2.67 20.23 -16.56
C VAL A 344 2.01 21.48 -17.12
N LEU A 345 0.67 21.49 -17.17
CA LEU A 345 -0.09 22.57 -17.79
C LEU A 345 -0.17 23.84 -16.92
N ALA A 346 0.04 23.68 -15.62
CA ALA A 346 0.04 24.77 -14.64
C ALA A 346 1.43 24.88 -14.01
N ASP A 347 1.50 25.23 -12.72
CA ASP A 347 2.77 25.50 -12.05
C ASP A 347 3.53 24.22 -11.66
N ARG A 348 4.86 24.30 -11.74
CA ARG A 348 5.78 23.30 -11.18
C ARG A 348 6.62 23.93 -10.05
N LYS A 349 6.50 23.39 -8.84
CA LYS A 349 7.33 23.78 -7.68
C LYS A 349 8.16 22.59 -7.20
N ILE A 350 9.45 22.82 -6.94
CA ILE A 350 10.40 21.84 -6.42
C ILE A 350 11.12 22.44 -5.22
N VAL A 351 11.24 21.68 -4.13
CA VAL A 351 12.01 22.06 -2.96
C VAL A 351 12.95 20.91 -2.60
N ILE A 352 14.25 21.19 -2.60
CA ILE A 352 15.30 20.25 -2.21
C ILE A 352 16.03 20.91 -1.03
N ASN A 353 15.88 20.34 0.17
CA ASN A 353 16.52 20.87 1.38
C ASN A 353 18.00 20.49 1.50
N GLY A 354 18.42 19.47 0.74
CA GLY A 354 19.80 19.03 0.63
C GLY A 354 20.47 19.56 -0.65
N GLU A 355 21.34 18.75 -1.23
CA GLU A 355 22.03 19.04 -2.49
C GLU A 355 21.22 18.58 -3.71
N ASP A 356 21.30 19.34 -4.81
CA ASP A 356 20.75 19.00 -6.12
C ASP A 356 21.91 18.89 -7.13
N ASP A 357 22.26 17.67 -7.51
CA ASP A 357 23.34 17.36 -8.46
C ASP A 357 22.77 16.86 -9.79
N LEU A 358 22.81 17.71 -10.81
CA LEU A 358 22.32 17.42 -12.16
C LEU A 358 23.49 17.14 -13.11
N SER A 359 23.51 15.91 -13.65
CA SER A 359 24.43 15.53 -14.72
C SER A 359 23.70 15.28 -16.04
N VAL A 360 24.00 16.08 -17.05
CA VAL A 360 23.49 15.91 -18.42
C VAL A 360 24.65 15.55 -19.34
N HIS A 361 24.69 14.33 -19.84
CA HIS A 361 25.82 13.81 -20.63
C HIS A 361 25.87 14.36 -22.07
N LYS A 362 24.75 14.90 -22.57
CA LYS A 362 24.65 15.50 -23.91
C LYS A 362 24.33 17.00 -23.79
N ASN A 363 23.17 17.41 -24.27
CA ASN A 363 22.76 18.81 -24.32
C ASN A 363 21.69 19.07 -23.27
N GLN A 364 21.79 20.20 -22.59
CA GLN A 364 20.71 20.79 -21.82
C GLN A 364 20.21 22.00 -22.58
N ILE A 365 18.90 22.07 -22.83
CA ILE A 365 18.23 23.21 -23.48
C ILE A 365 17.19 23.73 -22.50
N ILE A 366 17.23 25.03 -22.21
CA ILE A 366 16.31 25.70 -21.29
C ILE A 366 15.70 26.88 -22.06
N ASN A 367 14.42 26.78 -22.41
CA ASN A 367 13.66 27.84 -23.05
C ASN A 367 12.70 28.43 -22.03
N ILE A 368 12.71 29.75 -21.87
CA ILE A 368 11.86 30.50 -20.93
C ILE A 368 11.31 31.69 -21.70
N ASP A 369 9.99 31.78 -21.81
CA ASP A 369 9.32 32.78 -22.65
C ASP A 369 9.23 34.16 -21.96
N ASP A 370 9.29 34.17 -20.64
CA ASP A 370 9.23 35.39 -19.82
C ASP A 370 10.52 35.52 -18.98
N ASN A 371 10.41 35.63 -17.66
CA ASN A 371 11.56 35.97 -16.82
C ASN A 371 12.26 34.74 -16.23
N LEU A 372 13.59 34.72 -16.29
CA LEU A 372 14.45 33.84 -15.49
C LEU A 372 15.06 34.64 -14.33
N THR A 373 14.82 34.17 -13.11
CA THR A 373 15.47 34.69 -11.90
C THR A 373 16.14 33.55 -11.16
N TYR A 374 17.42 33.70 -10.81
CA TYR A 374 18.14 32.77 -9.94
C TYR A 374 18.96 33.55 -8.90
N THR A 375 18.93 33.10 -7.65
CA THR A 375 19.61 33.74 -6.53
C THR A 375 20.56 32.74 -5.88
N ILE A 376 21.86 33.07 -5.83
CA ILE A 376 22.87 32.26 -5.16
C ILE A 376 23.30 32.97 -3.88
N GLY A 377 23.03 32.35 -2.73
CA GLY A 377 23.46 32.87 -1.43
C GLY A 377 24.97 32.69 -1.16
N GLY A 378 25.61 31.77 -1.89
CA GLY A 378 27.05 31.50 -1.83
C GLY A 378 27.80 31.99 -3.08
N ASN A 379 28.69 31.14 -3.61
CA ASN A 379 29.48 31.45 -4.79
C ASN A 379 28.90 30.82 -6.05
N LEU A 380 28.88 31.58 -7.15
CA LEU A 380 28.64 31.04 -8.49
C LEU A 380 30.00 30.73 -9.14
N LYS A 381 30.16 29.50 -9.64
CA LYS A 381 31.31 29.09 -10.45
C LYS A 381 30.82 28.41 -11.71
N GLU A 382 31.16 28.99 -12.85
CA GLU A 382 30.87 28.42 -14.15
C GLU A 382 32.17 28.01 -14.83
N THR A 383 32.15 26.91 -15.59
CA THR A 383 33.33 26.43 -16.29
C THR A 383 32.91 25.91 -17.65
N VAL A 384 33.26 26.65 -18.69
CA VAL A 384 33.00 26.30 -20.08
C VAL A 384 34.32 25.98 -20.76
N LYS A 385 34.44 24.77 -21.32
CA LYS A 385 35.69 24.28 -21.94
C LYS A 385 35.85 24.74 -23.39
N LYS A 386 34.77 25.21 -24.01
CA LYS A 386 34.70 25.66 -25.39
C LYS A 386 34.11 27.06 -25.43
N ASN A 387 33.48 27.41 -26.54
CA ASN A 387 32.94 28.74 -26.77
C ASN A 387 31.76 29.04 -25.84
N VAL A 388 31.65 30.30 -25.46
CA VAL A 388 30.50 30.92 -24.83
C VAL A 388 29.98 31.97 -25.82
N ASP A 389 28.67 31.99 -26.04
CA ASP A 389 27.99 32.99 -26.85
C ASP A 389 26.80 33.55 -26.04
N GLU A 390 26.88 34.82 -25.69
CA GLU A 390 25.90 35.52 -24.86
C GLU A 390 25.31 36.68 -25.64
N ASN A 391 24.04 36.54 -26.02
CA ASN A 391 23.33 37.54 -26.79
C ASN A 391 22.26 38.20 -25.93
N TYR A 392 22.46 39.47 -25.58
CA TYR A 392 21.52 40.26 -24.80
C TYR A 392 20.77 41.26 -25.68
N GLY A 393 19.47 41.45 -25.43
CA GLY A 393 18.66 42.50 -26.07
C GLY A 393 18.36 42.30 -27.57
N ASN A 394 18.80 41.20 -28.18
CA ASN A 394 18.64 40.92 -29.62
C ASN A 394 17.26 40.32 -29.99
N GLY A 395 16.19 40.82 -29.36
CA GLY A 395 14.94 40.05 -29.23
C GLY A 395 13.88 40.28 -30.32
N VAL A 396 13.76 41.47 -30.90
CA VAL A 396 12.66 41.75 -31.86
C VAL A 396 13.03 42.90 -32.80
N PRO A 397 12.84 42.76 -34.13
CA PRO A 397 12.86 43.91 -35.03
C PRO A 397 11.87 44.98 -34.54
N ASN A 398 12.32 46.24 -34.44
CA ASN A 398 11.54 47.41 -34.02
C ASN A 398 11.26 47.59 -32.52
N PHE A 399 11.85 46.77 -31.63
CA PHE A 399 11.85 47.07 -30.20
C PHE A 399 13.21 47.60 -29.74
N PRO A 400 13.25 48.57 -28.80
CA PRO A 400 14.50 48.98 -28.20
C PRO A 400 15.20 47.77 -27.54
N PRO A 401 16.51 47.59 -27.75
CA PRO A 401 17.24 46.53 -27.07
C PRO A 401 17.17 46.70 -25.55
N GLY A 402 17.08 45.59 -24.83
CA GLY A 402 17.17 45.60 -23.38
C GLY A 402 18.57 45.99 -22.90
N ASN A 403 18.65 46.44 -21.64
CA ASN A 403 19.92 46.78 -21.00
C ASN A 403 20.58 45.54 -20.39
N HIS A 404 21.90 45.43 -20.49
CA HIS A 404 22.70 44.55 -19.65
C HIS A 404 23.40 45.38 -18.57
N THR A 405 23.09 45.11 -17.31
CA THR A 405 23.65 45.83 -16.16
C THR A 405 24.38 44.87 -15.25
N THR A 406 25.64 45.18 -14.95
CA THR A 406 26.43 44.48 -13.94
C THR A 406 26.82 45.47 -12.84
N LEU A 407 26.47 45.17 -11.59
CA LEU A 407 26.86 45.98 -10.43
C LEU A 407 27.79 45.17 -9.54
N VAL A 408 28.98 45.70 -9.26
CA VAL A 408 29.98 45.04 -8.42
C VAL A 408 30.42 46.00 -7.32
N TYR A 409 30.28 45.58 -6.06
CA TYR A 409 30.69 46.37 -4.90
C TYR A 409 32.15 46.13 -4.49
N GLY A 410 32.72 44.97 -4.87
CA GLY A 410 34.12 44.62 -4.65
C GLY A 410 35.01 44.85 -5.87
N SER A 411 36.23 44.32 -5.82
CA SER A 411 37.11 44.28 -7.00
C SER A 411 36.56 43.34 -8.06
N SER A 412 36.67 43.73 -9.33
CA SER A 412 36.37 42.89 -10.48
C SER A 412 37.57 42.78 -11.42
N MET A 413 37.75 41.61 -12.01
CA MET A 413 38.59 41.42 -13.19
C MET A 413 37.65 41.17 -14.36
N LEU A 414 37.58 42.10 -15.31
CA LEU A 414 36.68 41.96 -16.46
C LEU A 414 37.09 40.78 -17.35
N SER A 415 38.38 40.68 -17.69
CA SER A 415 38.91 39.60 -18.53
C SER A 415 40.42 39.47 -18.34
N ASN A 416 40.93 38.23 -18.43
CA ASN A 416 42.34 37.93 -18.58
C ASN A 416 42.52 37.09 -19.85
N VAL A 417 42.98 37.72 -20.93
CA VAL A 417 42.97 37.14 -22.27
C VAL A 417 44.40 36.91 -22.72
N THR A 418 44.74 35.66 -23.05
CA THR A 418 46.05 35.30 -23.60
C THR A 418 46.12 35.50 -25.12
N GLY A 419 44.97 35.45 -25.79
CA GLY A 419 44.83 35.70 -27.22
C GLY A 419 44.45 37.14 -27.56
N LYS A 420 43.85 37.33 -28.74
CA LYS A 420 43.31 38.62 -29.16
C LYS A 420 42.07 38.96 -28.33
N TYR A 421 42.04 40.14 -27.73
CA TYR A 421 40.83 40.75 -27.18
C TYR A 421 40.36 41.86 -28.13
N THR A 422 39.07 41.94 -28.42
CA THR A 422 38.48 42.98 -29.27
C THR A 422 37.22 43.49 -28.61
N LEU A 423 37.17 44.80 -28.38
CA LEU A 423 36.01 45.51 -27.86
C LEU A 423 35.50 46.44 -28.96
N THR A 424 34.20 46.37 -29.25
CA THR A 424 33.56 47.21 -30.25
C THR A 424 32.28 47.77 -29.64
N VAL A 425 32.15 49.10 -29.66
CA VAL A 425 30.94 49.82 -29.24
C VAL A 425 30.53 50.69 -30.41
N LYS A 426 29.28 50.56 -30.85
CA LYS A 426 28.75 51.28 -32.03
C LYS A 426 28.17 52.65 -31.69
N ASP A 427 28.05 52.92 -30.41
CA ASP A 427 27.55 54.17 -29.81
C ASP A 427 28.63 54.70 -28.85
N ASP A 428 28.27 55.63 -27.98
CA ASP A 428 29.19 56.22 -27.01
C ASP A 428 29.80 55.17 -26.06
N MET A 429 31.14 55.12 -26.01
CA MET A 429 31.89 54.41 -24.98
C MET A 429 32.37 55.40 -23.92
N LYS A 430 31.92 55.22 -22.67
CA LYS A 430 32.40 56.00 -21.53
C LYS A 430 33.20 55.14 -20.56
N ILE A 431 34.44 55.54 -20.30
CA ILE A 431 35.31 54.97 -19.26
C ILE A 431 35.62 56.09 -18.26
N SER A 432 35.35 55.86 -16.98
CA SER A 432 35.61 56.85 -15.94
C SER A 432 36.02 56.19 -14.63
N THR A 433 36.95 56.81 -13.92
CA THR A 433 37.37 56.47 -12.56
C THR A 433 37.54 57.74 -11.75
N THR A 434 37.30 57.67 -10.44
CA THR A 434 37.59 58.77 -9.50
C THR A 434 39.00 58.68 -8.93
N ALA A 435 39.75 57.63 -9.28
CA ALA A 435 41.12 57.39 -8.86
C ALA A 435 42.04 57.25 -10.09
N ASN A 436 43.03 56.38 -10.03
CA ASN A 436 44.01 56.23 -11.12
C ASN A 436 43.44 55.38 -12.27
N TYR A 437 43.66 55.84 -13.50
CA TYR A 437 43.53 55.04 -14.72
C TYR A 437 44.93 54.69 -15.23
N ASN A 438 45.26 53.40 -15.36
CA ASN A 438 46.56 52.94 -15.83
C ASN A 438 46.40 52.16 -17.13
N LEU A 439 47.08 52.59 -18.20
CA LEU A 439 47.17 51.87 -19.47
C LEU A 439 48.63 51.49 -19.71
N ASN A 440 48.92 50.20 -19.67
CA ASN A 440 50.26 49.65 -19.88
C ASN A 440 50.29 48.80 -21.15
N VAL A 441 51.14 49.16 -22.10
CA VAL A 441 51.31 48.45 -23.38
C VAL A 441 52.79 48.19 -23.61
N THR A 442 53.17 46.93 -23.83
CA THR A 442 54.56 46.52 -24.12
C THR A 442 54.88 46.51 -25.61
N GLY A 443 53.86 46.32 -26.44
CA GLY A 443 53.95 46.46 -27.89
C GLY A 443 53.63 47.90 -28.32
N ASN A 444 52.83 48.02 -29.38
CA ASN A 444 52.45 49.31 -29.93
C ASN A 444 51.04 49.71 -29.47
N THR A 445 50.84 51.01 -29.24
CA THR A 445 49.52 51.63 -29.12
C THR A 445 49.27 52.43 -30.40
N GLU A 446 48.11 52.24 -31.01
CA GLU A 446 47.63 53.01 -32.16
C GLU A 446 46.28 53.62 -31.80
N ILE A 447 46.13 54.93 -32.01
CA ILE A 447 44.90 55.69 -31.79
C ILE A 447 44.57 56.38 -33.10
N GLU A 448 43.46 55.99 -33.70
CA GLU A 448 42.95 56.60 -34.93
C GLU A 448 41.65 57.33 -34.61
N VAL A 449 41.58 58.60 -34.98
CA VAL A 449 40.40 59.46 -34.76
C VAL A 449 40.06 60.15 -36.07
N GLU A 450 38.95 59.75 -36.69
CA GLU A 450 38.46 60.38 -37.93
C GLU A 450 37.90 61.78 -37.69
N GLY A 451 37.36 62.01 -36.49
CA GLY A 451 36.77 63.28 -36.08
C GLY A 451 37.77 64.18 -35.34
N TYR A 452 37.37 64.63 -34.15
CA TYR A 452 38.18 65.48 -33.29
C TYR A 452 38.61 64.72 -32.03
N GLN A 453 39.87 64.86 -31.64
CA GLN A 453 40.39 64.39 -30.35
C GLN A 453 40.62 65.60 -29.44
N ASP A 454 40.04 65.54 -28.24
CA ASP A 454 40.28 66.53 -27.17
C ASP A 454 41.01 65.84 -26.00
N GLU A 455 42.12 66.42 -25.58
CA GLU A 455 42.85 65.97 -24.39
C GLU A 455 43.00 67.13 -23.42
N ILE A 456 42.40 67.01 -22.24
CA ILE A 456 42.41 68.04 -21.20
C ILE A 456 43.12 67.50 -19.97
N ILE A 457 44.31 68.03 -19.68
CA ILE A 457 45.05 67.75 -18.45
C ILE A 457 44.98 68.98 -17.55
N GLN A 458 44.27 68.87 -16.42
CA GLN A 458 44.19 69.95 -15.42
C GLN A 458 45.43 70.02 -14.51
N GLY A 459 46.14 68.90 -14.40
CA GLY A 459 47.33 68.75 -13.56
C GLY A 459 48.62 68.85 -14.36
N TYR A 460 49.56 67.97 -14.04
CA TYR A 460 50.84 67.86 -14.71
C TYR A 460 50.79 66.76 -15.79
N ASP A 461 51.20 67.11 -17.00
CA ASP A 461 51.44 66.16 -18.09
C ASP A 461 52.95 65.93 -18.28
N ASN A 462 53.33 64.67 -18.49
CA ASN A 462 54.73 64.29 -18.68
C ASN A 462 54.85 63.21 -19.75
N HIS A 463 55.32 63.63 -20.92
CA HIS A 463 55.61 62.73 -22.03
C HIS A 463 57.12 62.43 -22.07
N ILE A 464 57.50 61.21 -21.72
CA ILE A 464 58.89 60.74 -21.78
C ILE A 464 59.05 59.78 -22.97
N VAL A 465 59.91 60.13 -23.93
CA VAL A 465 60.27 59.28 -25.06
C VAL A 465 61.76 58.97 -25.00
N ASN A 466 62.11 57.71 -24.74
CA ASN A 466 63.51 57.27 -24.69
C ASN A 466 64.11 57.01 -26.09
N GLY A 467 63.24 56.83 -27.09
CA GLY A 467 63.61 56.60 -28.48
C GLY A 467 63.43 57.86 -29.34
N TYR A 468 62.93 57.65 -30.55
CA TYR A 468 62.61 58.72 -31.49
C TYR A 468 61.17 59.21 -31.27
N TYR A 469 61.00 60.52 -31.15
CA TYR A 469 59.69 61.18 -31.11
C TYR A 469 59.48 61.98 -32.40
N GLN A 470 58.33 61.79 -33.06
CA GLN A 470 57.96 62.51 -34.26
C GLN A 470 56.52 62.99 -34.17
N MET A 471 56.31 64.28 -34.41
CA MET A 471 55.00 64.87 -34.68
C MET A 471 54.99 65.38 -36.12
N SER A 472 53.94 65.06 -36.86
CA SER A 472 53.76 65.52 -38.23
C SER A 472 52.34 66.05 -38.38
N ASN A 473 52.20 67.25 -38.94
CA ASN A 473 50.92 67.91 -39.14
C ASN A 473 50.84 68.36 -40.60
N ALA A 474 49.71 68.11 -41.27
CA ALA A 474 49.53 68.49 -42.67
C ALA A 474 49.27 70.00 -42.86
N LEU A 475 48.75 70.66 -41.82
CA LEU A 475 48.41 72.08 -41.81
C LEU A 475 49.18 72.78 -40.69
N THR A 476 48.47 73.36 -39.72
CA THR A 476 49.06 74.18 -38.67
C THR A 476 49.28 73.35 -37.41
N HIS A 477 50.50 73.42 -36.86
CA HIS A 477 50.77 73.04 -35.48
C HIS A 477 50.92 74.31 -34.65
N GLN A 478 50.07 74.51 -33.64
CA GLN A 478 50.13 75.68 -32.75
C GLN A 478 50.43 75.24 -31.33
N ILE A 479 51.46 75.83 -30.73
CA ILE A 479 51.77 75.70 -29.32
C ILE A 479 51.57 77.08 -28.69
N SER A 480 50.69 77.15 -27.71
CA SER A 480 50.38 78.39 -26.98
C SER A 480 50.67 78.15 -25.50
N SER A 481 51.56 78.95 -24.92
CA SER A 481 51.91 78.88 -23.50
C SER A 481 51.55 80.20 -22.81
N GLY A 482 50.82 80.12 -21.69
CA GLY A 482 50.57 81.27 -20.82
C GLY A 482 51.79 81.71 -20.00
N GLY A 483 52.86 80.90 -20.00
CA GLY A 483 54.16 81.19 -19.39
C GLY A 483 55.33 80.94 -20.36
N ASN A 484 56.50 80.56 -19.84
CA ASN A 484 57.67 80.29 -20.67
C ASN A 484 57.54 78.96 -21.42
N TYR A 485 57.74 78.99 -22.73
CA TYR A 485 57.98 77.80 -23.54
C TYR A 485 59.48 77.64 -23.76
N SER A 486 60.05 76.52 -23.35
CA SER A 486 61.48 76.24 -23.46
C SER A 486 61.72 74.93 -24.21
N VAL A 487 62.45 74.99 -25.32
CA VAL A 487 62.95 73.83 -26.04
C VAL A 487 64.45 73.78 -25.83
N THR A 488 64.95 72.64 -25.36
CA THR A 488 66.38 72.42 -25.19
C THR A 488 66.77 71.21 -26.01
N ALA A 489 67.65 71.39 -26.97
CA ALA A 489 68.18 70.30 -27.78
C ALA A 489 69.64 70.61 -28.20
N PRO A 490 70.46 69.59 -28.50
CA PRO A 490 71.80 69.79 -29.04
C PRO A 490 71.81 70.55 -30.37
N ARG A 491 70.73 70.44 -31.14
CA ARG A 491 70.49 71.14 -32.40
C ARG A 491 68.99 71.35 -32.57
N ILE A 492 68.61 72.57 -32.91
CA ILE A 492 67.24 72.94 -33.30
C ILE A 492 67.37 73.54 -34.70
N ASP A 493 66.83 72.85 -35.70
CA ASP A 493 66.70 73.39 -37.04
C ASP A 493 65.30 73.98 -37.18
N LEU A 494 65.23 75.31 -37.18
CA LEU A 494 64.04 76.06 -37.57
C LEU A 494 64.28 76.50 -39.01
N ASN A 495 63.51 75.98 -39.96
CA ASN A 495 63.50 76.52 -41.33
C ASN A 495 62.59 77.75 -41.39
#